data_AF-A0A7C0WJ17-F1
#
_entry.id   AF-A0A7C0WJ17-F1
#
_cell.length_a   1.000
_cell.length_b   1.000
_cell.length_c   1.000
_cell.angle_alpha   90.00
_cell.angle_beta   90.00
_cell.angle_gamma   90.00
#
_symmetry.space_group_name_H-M   'P 1'
#
loop_
_entity.id
_entity.type
_entity.pdbx_description
1 polymer ?
#
loop_
_entity_poly.entity_id
_entity_poly.type
_entity_poly.pdbx_seq_one_letter_code
_entity_poly.pdbx_strand_id
1 'polypeptide(L)'
;MKTIFIAITIILSLFLGIQAFAAGTCVKTIAERDEYNGIVVKKIACTADSGNGSFPATTVQLDGFVLRIETDPGETAPQAGWDIVLNSALSGADILLDAGANRSATASEATDITTHGAAYVGSVSMAISGNNVNSALIDVYIFIVTSKPVWMYQ
;
A
#
# COMPACT_ATOMS: atom_id res chain seq x y z
N MET A 1 52.91 10.55 11.81
CA MET A 1 52.04 11.26 10.83
C MET A 1 51.34 10.29 9.86
N LYS A 2 52.05 9.34 9.22
CA LYS A 2 51.45 8.32 8.33
C LYS A 2 50.35 7.46 8.98
N THR A 3 50.50 7.08 10.24
CA THR A 3 49.51 6.28 10.99
C THR A 3 48.22 7.04 11.33
N ILE A 4 48.29 8.36 11.50
CA ILE A 4 47.12 9.21 11.78
C ILE A 4 46.28 9.41 10.52
N PHE A 5 46.93 9.59 9.35
CA PHE A 5 46.24 9.70 8.07
C PHE A 5 45.48 8.41 7.70
N ILE A 6 46.04 7.23 7.96
CA ILE A 6 45.37 5.95 7.70
C ILE A 6 44.15 5.76 8.61
N ALA A 7 44.24 6.17 9.89
CA ALA A 7 43.13 6.09 10.82
C ALA A 7 41.95 7.01 10.42
N ILE A 8 42.24 8.23 9.95
CA ILE A 8 41.20 9.18 9.49
C ILE A 8 40.50 8.65 8.24
N THR A 9 41.23 8.07 7.28
CA THR A 9 40.64 7.52 6.05
C THR A 9 39.74 6.32 6.33
N ILE A 10 40.12 5.44 7.28
CA ILE A 10 39.31 4.28 7.69
C ILE A 10 38.01 4.75 8.37
N ILE A 11 38.09 5.72 9.28
CA ILE A 11 36.92 6.30 9.96
C ILE A 11 35.97 6.97 8.95
N LEU A 12 36.50 7.69 7.96
CA LEU A 12 35.69 8.32 6.92
C LEU A 12 35.00 7.30 5.99
N SER A 13 35.64 6.16 5.70
CA SER A 13 35.03 5.06 4.93
C SER A 13 33.96 4.28 5.69
N LEU A 14 34.02 4.24 7.03
CA LEU A 14 32.97 3.63 7.87
C LEU A 14 31.70 4.50 7.95
N PHE A 15 31.81 5.83 7.78
CA PHE A 15 30.66 6.75 7.76
C PHE A 15 29.91 6.79 6.42
N LEU A 16 30.51 6.28 5.34
CA LEU A 16 29.88 6.23 4.01
C LEU A 16 28.94 5.02 3.82
N GLY A 17 28.92 4.07 4.75
CA GLY A 17 28.32 2.75 4.55
C GLY A 17 26.86 2.57 4.96
N ILE A 18 26.19 3.59 5.54
CA ILE A 18 24.85 3.40 6.12
C ILE A 18 23.93 4.58 5.82
N GLN A 19 23.73 4.90 4.54
CA GLN A 19 22.55 5.67 4.15
C GLN A 19 21.38 4.70 4.15
N ALA A 20 20.76 4.50 5.33
CA ALA A 20 19.47 3.83 5.42
C ALA A 20 18.48 4.73 4.67
N PHE A 21 18.06 4.31 3.48
CA PHE A 21 17.06 5.04 2.72
C PHE A 21 15.76 5.01 3.53
N ALA A 22 15.26 6.19 3.89
CA ALA A 22 14.03 6.39 4.65
C ALA A 22 12.75 5.97 3.88
N ALA A 23 12.89 5.29 2.74
CA ALA A 23 11.81 4.99 1.82
C ALA A 23 10.70 4.18 2.49
N GLY A 24 9.46 4.62 2.28
CA GLY A 24 8.28 3.86 2.66
C GLY A 24 8.23 2.50 1.94
N THR A 25 7.43 1.59 2.48
CA THR A 25 7.27 0.23 1.95
C THR A 25 5.80 -0.16 1.90
N CYS A 26 5.45 -1.06 0.98
CA CYS A 26 4.14 -1.70 0.94
C CYS A 26 4.31 -3.17 0.60
N VAL A 27 3.83 -4.05 1.47
CA VAL A 27 3.91 -5.51 1.34
C VAL A 27 2.53 -6.05 1.02
N LYS A 28 2.45 -6.84 -0.05
CA LYS A 28 1.21 -7.45 -0.52
C LYS A 28 1.14 -8.90 -0.07
N THR A 29 0.03 -9.29 0.53
CA THR A 29 -0.27 -10.69 0.90
C THR A 29 -1.71 -11.03 0.54
N ILE A 30 -2.03 -12.32 0.54
CA ILE A 30 -3.42 -12.80 0.46
C ILE A 30 -3.86 -13.05 1.90
N ALA A 31 -4.83 -12.27 2.36
CA ALA A 31 -5.37 -12.39 3.72
C ALA A 31 -6.38 -13.53 3.82
N GLU A 32 -7.23 -13.68 2.79
CA GLU A 32 -8.29 -14.68 2.79
C GLU A 32 -8.61 -15.14 1.36
N ARG A 33 -9.10 -16.38 1.26
CA ARG A 33 -9.68 -16.97 0.06
C ARG A 33 -10.95 -17.70 0.43
N ASP A 34 -12.08 -17.28 -0.11
CA ASP A 34 -13.33 -18.01 -0.03
C ASP A 34 -13.48 -18.87 -1.30
N GLU A 35 -13.32 -20.19 -1.12
CA GLU A 35 -13.43 -21.19 -2.18
C GLU A 35 -14.86 -21.37 -2.70
N TYR A 36 -15.88 -21.00 -1.93
CA TYR A 36 -17.29 -21.21 -2.29
C TYR A 36 -17.85 -20.05 -3.10
N ASN A 37 -17.43 -18.81 -2.80
CA ASN A 37 -17.96 -17.60 -3.45
C ASN A 37 -16.99 -16.96 -4.45
N GLY A 38 -15.77 -17.50 -4.59
CA GLY A 38 -14.75 -16.94 -5.48
C GLY A 38 -14.25 -15.57 -5.02
N ILE A 39 -14.20 -15.34 -3.71
CA ILE A 39 -13.71 -14.08 -3.13
C ILE A 39 -12.25 -14.26 -2.70
N VAL A 40 -11.40 -13.31 -3.10
CA VAL A 40 -10.02 -13.21 -2.65
C VAL A 40 -9.82 -11.86 -1.98
N VAL A 41 -9.24 -11.86 -0.78
CA VAL A 41 -8.90 -10.65 -0.05
C VAL A 41 -7.41 -10.43 -0.13
N LYS A 42 -7.00 -9.33 -0.77
CA LYS A 42 -5.60 -8.92 -0.81
C LYS A 42 -5.35 -7.91 0.29
N LYS A 43 -4.37 -8.18 1.15
CA LYS A 43 -3.88 -7.23 2.15
C LYS A 43 -2.65 -6.51 1.62
N ILE A 44 -2.63 -5.20 1.76
CA ILE A 44 -1.50 -4.35 1.44
C ILE A 44 -1.13 -3.60 2.73
N ALA A 45 -0.06 -4.07 3.38
CA ALA A 45 0.47 -3.48 4.59
C ALA A 45 1.53 -2.45 4.21
N CYS A 46 1.30 -1.17 4.51
CA CYS A 46 2.18 -0.08 4.13
C CYS A 46 2.78 0.63 5.35
N THR A 47 4.03 1.05 5.20
CA THR A 47 4.74 1.95 6.11
C THR A 47 5.18 3.18 5.34
N ALA A 48 4.84 4.37 5.82
CA ALA A 48 5.24 5.62 5.21
C ALA A 48 6.75 5.84 5.35
N ASP A 49 7.30 6.66 4.46
CA ASP A 49 8.67 7.12 4.51
C ASP A 49 8.95 7.84 5.84
N SER A 50 10.07 7.52 6.47
CA SER A 50 10.41 8.03 7.80
C SER A 50 10.95 9.46 7.77
N GLY A 51 11.29 9.99 6.59
CA GLY A 51 11.77 11.35 6.36
C GLY A 51 10.67 12.32 5.94
N ASN A 52 9.64 11.87 5.22
CA ASN A 52 8.61 12.76 4.67
C ASN A 52 7.14 12.26 4.80
N GLY A 53 6.91 11.07 5.34
CA GLY A 53 5.55 10.54 5.53
C GLY A 53 4.83 10.11 4.25
N SER A 54 5.49 10.11 3.09
CA SER A 54 4.86 9.61 1.85
C SER A 54 4.82 8.09 1.81
N PHE A 55 3.78 7.54 1.19
CA PHE A 55 3.69 6.12 0.89
C PHE A 55 4.13 5.86 -0.56
N PRO A 56 4.85 4.75 -0.84
CA PRO A 56 5.21 4.41 -2.21
C PRO A 56 3.96 3.98 -3.00
N ALA A 57 3.87 4.42 -4.25
CA ALA A 57 2.88 3.87 -5.18
C ALA A 57 3.13 2.37 -5.37
N THR A 58 2.06 1.57 -5.29
CA THR A 58 2.18 0.11 -5.22
C THR A 58 1.34 -0.55 -6.29
N THR A 59 1.97 -1.32 -7.18
CA THR A 59 1.25 -2.11 -8.17
C THR A 59 0.56 -3.30 -7.50
N VAL A 60 -0.76 -3.41 -7.68
CA VAL A 60 -1.58 -4.51 -7.18
C VAL A 60 -2.22 -5.22 -8.36
N GLN A 61 -2.11 -6.55 -8.41
CA GLN A 61 -2.83 -7.34 -9.41
C GLN A 61 -4.24 -7.61 -8.90
N LEU A 62 -5.26 -7.22 -9.67
CA LEU A 62 -6.67 -7.48 -9.37
C LEU A 62 -7.22 -8.43 -10.43
N ASP A 63 -7.22 -9.72 -10.14
CA ASP A 63 -7.76 -10.73 -11.06
C ASP A 63 -9.27 -10.86 -10.90
N GLY A 64 -10.04 -9.78 -11.01
CA GLY A 64 -11.48 -9.81 -10.77
C GLY A 64 -12.11 -8.43 -10.60
N PHE A 65 -13.28 -8.40 -9.96
CA PHE A 65 -14.01 -7.17 -9.65
C PHE A 65 -13.81 -6.79 -8.18
N VAL A 66 -13.50 -5.52 -7.89
CA VAL A 66 -13.41 -5.02 -6.51
C VAL A 66 -14.82 -4.83 -5.97
N LEU A 67 -15.11 -5.47 -4.83
CA LEU A 67 -16.39 -5.38 -4.14
C LEU A 67 -16.37 -4.32 -3.04
N ARG A 68 -15.26 -4.26 -2.31
CA ARG A 68 -15.13 -3.50 -1.07
C ARG A 68 -13.66 -3.23 -0.81
N ILE A 69 -13.40 -2.11 -0.16
CA ILE A 69 -12.14 -1.85 0.51
C ILE A 69 -12.38 -1.73 2.02
N GLU A 70 -11.45 -2.26 2.80
CA GLU A 70 -11.37 -2.00 4.24
C GLU A 70 -9.99 -1.42 4.54
N THR A 71 -9.94 -0.49 5.49
CA THR A 71 -8.70 0.18 5.90
C THR A 71 -8.58 0.13 7.39
N ASP A 72 -7.38 -0.15 7.87
CA ASP A 72 -7.06 -0.14 9.30
C ASP A 72 -5.82 0.75 9.54
N PRO A 73 -5.98 1.93 10.17
CA PRO A 73 -4.84 2.74 10.57
C PRO A 73 -4.14 2.07 11.74
N GLY A 74 -2.85 1.74 11.58
CA GLY A 74 -2.05 1.11 12.63
C GLY A 74 -1.74 2.07 13.79
N GLU A 75 -0.98 1.62 14.79
CA GLU A 75 -0.70 2.43 15.99
C GLU A 75 -0.07 3.80 15.67
N THR A 76 0.86 3.85 14.72
CA THR A 76 1.35 5.11 14.16
C THR A 76 0.51 5.43 12.94
N ALA A 77 -0.70 5.94 13.14
CA ALA A 77 -1.64 6.16 12.05
C ALA A 77 -1.28 7.37 11.16
N PRO A 78 -1.77 7.42 9.91
CA PRO A 78 -1.80 8.65 9.14
C PRO A 78 -2.67 9.73 9.81
N GLN A 79 -2.49 10.99 9.40
CA GLN A 79 -3.44 12.05 9.75
C GLN A 79 -4.81 11.79 9.13
N ALA A 80 -5.90 12.21 9.79
CA ALA A 80 -7.26 11.98 9.30
C ALA A 80 -7.49 12.72 7.97
N GLY A 81 -8.35 12.15 7.12
CA GLY A 81 -8.63 12.71 5.80
C GLY A 81 -7.62 12.29 4.73
N TRP A 82 -6.89 11.20 4.96
CA TRP A 82 -6.01 10.60 3.95
C TRP A 82 -6.84 9.81 2.92
N ASP A 83 -6.32 9.67 1.71
CA ASP A 83 -7.07 9.10 0.60
C ASP A 83 -6.34 7.90 0.00
N ILE A 84 -7.13 6.97 -0.55
CA ILE A 84 -6.66 5.84 -1.37
C ILE A 84 -7.32 5.93 -2.73
N VAL A 85 -6.51 5.77 -3.78
CA VAL A 85 -6.99 5.55 -5.14
C VAL A 85 -6.39 4.27 -5.72
N LEU A 86 -7.16 3.60 -6.58
CA LEU A 86 -6.71 2.44 -7.36
C LEU A 86 -6.74 2.81 -8.84
N ASN A 87 -5.62 3.28 -9.38
CA ASN A 87 -5.56 3.73 -10.76
C ASN A 87 -5.41 2.54 -11.71
N SER A 88 -6.33 2.39 -12.65
CA SER A 88 -6.26 1.38 -13.71
C SER A 88 -4.99 1.56 -14.54
N ALA A 89 -4.23 0.49 -14.77
CA ALA A 89 -3.07 0.55 -15.66
C ALA A 89 -3.42 0.86 -17.12
N LEU A 90 -4.69 0.63 -17.52
CA LEU A 90 -5.14 0.86 -18.89
C LEU A 90 -5.51 2.33 -19.14
N SER A 91 -6.31 2.93 -18.25
CA SER A 91 -6.89 4.26 -18.44
C SER A 91 -6.32 5.32 -17.50
N GLY A 92 -5.60 4.93 -16.45
CA GLY A 92 -5.19 5.81 -15.36
C GLY A 92 -6.35 6.28 -14.46
N ALA A 93 -7.59 5.86 -14.73
CA ALA A 93 -8.76 6.25 -13.94
C ALA A 93 -8.77 5.51 -12.59
N ASP A 94 -9.20 6.21 -11.53
CA ASP A 94 -9.47 5.61 -10.24
C ASP A 94 -10.71 4.71 -10.32
N ILE A 95 -10.53 3.43 -10.04
CA ILE A 95 -11.63 2.44 -10.07
C ILE A 95 -12.46 2.44 -8.79
N LEU A 96 -12.02 3.14 -7.74
CA LEU A 96 -12.78 3.27 -6.49
C LEU A 96 -13.89 4.32 -6.57
N LEU A 97 -13.82 5.26 -7.53
CA LEU A 97 -14.80 6.34 -7.68
C LEU A 97 -14.98 7.12 -6.36
N ASP A 98 -13.87 7.58 -5.78
CA ASP A 98 -13.80 8.28 -4.48
C ASP A 98 -14.14 7.43 -3.25
N ALA A 99 -14.46 6.13 -3.39
CA ALA A 99 -14.75 5.26 -2.27
C ALA A 99 -13.58 5.12 -1.28
N GLY A 100 -12.35 5.48 -1.67
CA GLY A 100 -11.17 5.51 -0.82
C GLY A 100 -10.84 6.86 -0.18
N ALA A 101 -11.68 7.89 -0.35
CA ALA A 101 -11.41 9.22 0.18
C ALA A 101 -11.73 9.37 1.69
N ASN A 102 -11.09 10.33 2.35
CA ASN A 102 -11.34 10.75 3.73
C ASN A 102 -11.26 9.64 4.79
N ARG A 103 -10.22 8.82 4.75
CA ARG A 103 -10.00 7.75 5.72
C ARG A 103 -9.66 8.28 7.12
N SER A 104 -10.06 7.51 8.12
CA SER A 104 -9.86 7.81 9.53
C SER A 104 -8.41 7.60 9.98
N ALA A 105 -7.99 8.39 10.96
CA ALA A 105 -6.72 8.21 11.67
C ALA A 105 -6.80 7.21 12.83
N THR A 106 -8.00 6.77 13.22
CA THR A 106 -8.19 5.99 14.45
C THR A 106 -9.14 4.82 14.32
N ALA A 107 -10.09 4.87 13.39
CA ALA A 107 -11.08 3.82 13.19
C ALA A 107 -10.73 3.03 11.95
N SER A 108 -10.88 1.71 12.03
CA SER A 108 -10.96 0.90 10.83
C SER A 108 -12.27 1.22 10.10
N GLU A 109 -12.22 1.30 8.78
CA GLU A 109 -13.35 1.71 7.95
C GLU A 109 -13.54 0.74 6.79
N ALA A 110 -14.79 0.59 6.35
CA ALA A 110 -15.16 -0.25 5.21
C ALA A 110 -16.01 0.57 4.24
N THR A 111 -15.79 0.39 2.94
CA THR A 111 -16.61 1.03 1.90
C THR A 111 -16.87 0.05 0.76
N ASP A 112 -18.15 -0.20 0.49
CA ASP A 112 -18.59 -1.03 -0.62
C ASP A 112 -18.58 -0.24 -1.93
N ILE A 113 -18.18 -0.91 -3.01
CA ILE A 113 -18.14 -0.35 -4.36
C ILE A 113 -19.49 -0.65 -5.03
N THR A 114 -20.43 0.29 -4.93
CA THR A 114 -21.87 0.08 -5.23
C THR A 114 -22.26 0.28 -6.69
N THR A 115 -21.46 1.00 -7.47
CA THR A 115 -21.64 1.13 -8.92
C THR A 115 -20.69 0.17 -9.62
N HIS A 116 -21.14 -0.51 -10.68
CA HIS A 116 -20.31 -1.42 -11.48
C HIS A 116 -19.18 -0.66 -12.20
N GLY A 117 -18.20 -0.14 -11.45
CA GLY A 117 -17.00 0.58 -11.90
C GLY A 117 -15.75 -0.30 -11.95
N ALA A 118 -15.85 -1.55 -11.48
CA ALA A 118 -14.81 -2.53 -11.67
C ALA A 118 -14.83 -2.99 -13.14
N ALA A 119 -14.05 -2.34 -13.99
CA ALA A 119 -13.52 -3.07 -15.13
C ALA A 119 -12.76 -4.30 -14.59
N TYR A 120 -12.72 -5.40 -15.35
CA TYR A 120 -11.77 -6.45 -15.06
C TYR A 120 -10.36 -5.86 -15.27
N VAL A 121 -9.77 -5.33 -14.20
CA VAL A 121 -8.52 -4.59 -14.28
C VAL A 121 -7.40 -5.47 -13.77
N GLY A 122 -6.69 -6.15 -14.68
CA GLY A 122 -5.62 -7.06 -14.28
C GLY A 122 -4.59 -6.43 -13.33
N SER A 123 -4.17 -5.19 -13.59
CA SER A 123 -3.20 -4.46 -12.76
C SER A 123 -3.67 -3.05 -12.47
N VAL A 124 -3.58 -2.64 -11.21
CA VAL A 124 -3.78 -1.25 -10.76
C VAL A 124 -2.53 -0.72 -10.06
N SER A 125 -2.38 0.60 -10.05
CA SER A 125 -1.46 1.30 -9.16
C SER A 125 -2.23 1.88 -7.99
N MET A 126 -2.04 1.32 -6.80
CA MET A 126 -2.55 1.88 -5.56
C MET A 126 -1.68 3.08 -5.16
N ALA A 127 -2.30 4.21 -4.87
CA ALA A 127 -1.63 5.37 -4.31
C ALA A 127 -2.36 5.83 -3.05
N ILE A 128 -1.59 6.19 -2.03
CA ILE A 128 -2.09 6.76 -0.78
C ILE A 128 -1.57 8.20 -0.70
N SER A 129 -2.46 9.15 -0.47
CA SER A 129 -2.15 10.57 -0.40
C SER A 129 -2.71 11.21 0.86
N GLY A 130 -2.26 12.43 1.15
CA GLY A 130 -2.75 13.18 2.31
C GLY A 130 -2.15 12.73 3.64
N ASN A 131 -1.03 11.98 3.65
CA ASN A 131 -0.26 11.71 4.88
C ASN A 131 0.99 12.59 4.98
N ASN A 132 1.29 13.04 6.20
CA ASN A 132 2.55 13.71 6.57
C ASN A 132 3.15 13.13 7.87
N VAL A 133 2.60 12.02 8.38
CA VAL A 133 3.10 11.34 9.58
C VAL A 133 4.20 10.38 9.16
N ASN A 134 5.42 10.64 9.63
CA ASN A 134 6.58 9.80 9.34
C ASN A 134 6.38 8.39 9.90
N SER A 135 6.76 7.38 9.12
CA SER A 135 6.61 5.96 9.50
C SER A 135 5.18 5.52 9.81
N ALA A 136 4.16 6.24 9.29
CA ALA A 136 2.77 5.85 9.47
C ALA A 136 2.48 4.44 8.93
N LEU A 137 1.64 3.70 9.63
CA LEU A 137 1.27 2.32 9.34
C LEU A 137 -0.18 2.26 8.89
N ILE A 138 -0.44 1.53 7.80
CA ILE A 138 -1.80 1.22 7.37
C ILE A 138 -1.86 -0.22 6.84
N ASP A 139 -3.01 -0.85 7.05
CA ASP A 139 -3.41 -2.05 6.33
C ASP A 139 -4.60 -1.72 5.43
N VAL A 140 -4.49 -2.08 4.15
CA VAL A 140 -5.57 -1.97 3.17
C VAL A 140 -5.98 -3.36 2.72
N TYR A 141 -7.26 -3.69 2.87
CA TYR A 141 -7.85 -4.95 2.42
C TYR A 141 -8.73 -4.69 1.21
N ILE A 142 -8.44 -5.36 0.09
CA ILE A 142 -9.20 -5.26 -1.15
C ILE A 142 -9.93 -6.57 -1.38
N PHE A 143 -11.25 -6.53 -1.34
CA PHE A 143 -12.11 -7.68 -1.58
C PHE A 143 -12.39 -7.80 -3.07
N ILE A 144 -12.01 -8.93 -3.67
CA ILE A 144 -12.08 -9.18 -5.10
C ILE A 144 -12.95 -10.40 -5.34
N VAL A 145 -14.00 -10.27 -6.15
CA VAL A 145 -14.71 -11.44 -6.71
C VAL A 145 -14.08 -11.85 -8.03
N THR A 146 -13.83 -13.14 -8.19
CA THR A 146 -13.13 -13.70 -9.33
C THR A 146 -13.78 -14.99 -9.83
N SER A 147 -13.68 -15.20 -11.14
CA SER A 147 -14.00 -16.48 -11.78
C SER A 147 -12.78 -17.40 -11.94
N LYS A 148 -11.57 -16.93 -11.58
CA LYS A 148 -10.38 -17.78 -11.56
C LYS A 148 -10.50 -18.76 -10.38
N PRO A 149 -10.23 -20.05 -10.60
CA PRO A 149 -10.18 -21.00 -9.49
C PRO A 149 -9.17 -20.56 -8.43
N VAL A 150 -9.54 -20.67 -7.15
CA VAL A 150 -8.76 -20.17 -6.01
C VAL A 150 -7.32 -20.70 -5.96
N TRP A 151 -7.09 -21.92 -6.48
CA TRP A 151 -5.77 -22.55 -6.60
C TRP A 151 -4.80 -21.89 -7.60
N MET A 152 -5.27 -20.92 -8.40
CA MET A 152 -4.42 -20.17 -9.34
C MET A 152 -3.78 -18.91 -8.73
N TYR A 153 -4.08 -18.57 -7.48
CA TYR A 153 -3.53 -17.39 -6.80
C TYR A 153 -2.26 -17.75 -6.02
N GLN A 154 -1.10 -17.46 -6.60
CA GLN A 154 0.21 -17.53 -5.93
C GLN A 154 0.61 -16.17 -5.34
#